data_AF-A0A418Y1I4-F1
#
_entry.id   AF-A0A418Y1I4-F1
#
_cell.length_a   1.000
_cell.length_b   1.000
_cell.length_c   1.000
_cell.angle_alpha   90.00
_cell.angle_beta   90.00
_cell.angle_gamma   90.00
#
_symmetry.space_group_name_H-M   'P 1'
#
loop_
_entity.id
_entity.type
_entity.pdbx_description
1 polymer ?
#
loop_
_entity_poly.entity_id
_entity_poly.type
_entity_poly.pdbx_seq_one_letter_code
_entity_poly.pdbx_strand_id
1 'polypeptide(L)'
;MTLLNLTLLLITFAGFTCLALAMPRHSKHLLQRSLSAQASRLAKITGWALLGTALILATVQWRFSIGSVTWFGWLSLAGVALVFALPRWPWQPVKPQRPARKNAAGKTRIPVAPDPVPAGPAKIAVALTVIALPLTVFAWQLAGSGQKPLLRDDALSGEIGPWTFVIAEKEQAAPDILALDVPLKQFVIRFCERCEGEIRQAFLKVREPRSTTAAGNAFFGRGEEKTVQIPIPVAATLADDLWLTVEGNDGTFHHQPLAIERLSPSLATFIKERP
;
A
#
# COMPACT_ATOMS: atom_id res chain seq x y z
N MET A 1 -6.25 12.35 6.27
CA MET A 1 -6.14 11.01 5.65
C MET A 1 -7.45 10.23 5.68
N THR A 2 -8.15 10.16 6.83
CA THR A 2 -9.45 9.48 6.98
C THR A 2 -10.57 10.01 6.05
N LEU A 3 -10.68 11.33 5.88
CA LEU A 3 -11.70 11.96 5.03
C LEU A 3 -11.61 11.51 3.55
N LEU A 4 -10.38 11.31 3.06
CA LEU A 4 -10.09 10.97 1.67
C LEU A 4 -10.48 9.51 1.36
N ASN A 5 -10.22 8.61 2.31
CA ASN A 5 -10.66 7.21 2.23
C ASN A 5 -12.19 7.12 2.22
N LEU A 6 -12.87 7.94 3.01
CA LEU A 6 -14.32 7.99 3.07
C LEU A 6 -14.90 8.51 1.74
N THR A 7 -14.31 9.54 1.13
CA THR A 7 -14.70 10.01 -0.21
C THR A 7 -14.46 8.95 -1.29
N LEU A 8 -13.34 8.23 -1.25
CA LEU A 8 -13.04 7.14 -2.19
C LEU A 8 -14.06 6.00 -2.08
N LEU A 9 -14.41 5.62 -0.85
CA LEU A 9 -15.44 4.61 -0.58
C LEU A 9 -16.80 5.05 -1.13
N LEU A 10 -17.23 6.29 -0.85
CA LEU A 10 -18.52 6.82 -1.31
C LEU A 10 -18.60 6.91 -2.84
N ILE A 11 -17.55 7.38 -3.50
CA ILE A 11 -17.49 7.50 -4.97
C ILE A 11 -17.53 6.11 -5.62
N THR A 12 -16.79 5.15 -5.07
CA THR A 12 -16.75 3.77 -5.58
C THR A 12 -18.11 3.08 -5.39
N PHE A 13 -18.74 3.25 -4.23
CA PHE A 13 -20.07 2.73 -3.94
C PHE A 13 -21.16 3.34 -4.84
N ALA A 14 -21.11 4.66 -5.04
CA ALA A 14 -22.00 5.37 -5.96
C ALA A 14 -21.80 4.91 -7.41
N GLY A 15 -20.55 4.73 -7.86
CA GLY A 15 -20.20 4.22 -9.18
C GLY A 15 -20.78 2.83 -9.43
N PHE A 16 -20.63 1.91 -8.46
CA PHE A 16 -21.21 0.57 -8.55
C PHE A 16 -22.75 0.57 -8.51
N THR A 17 -23.36 1.43 -7.70
CA THR A 17 -24.82 1.56 -7.64
C THR A 17 -25.37 2.06 -8.97
N CYS A 18 -24.69 3.03 -9.59
CA CYS A 18 -25.02 3.54 -10.91
C CYS A 18 -24.88 2.45 -12.00
N LEU A 19 -23.82 1.64 -11.94
CA LEU A 19 -23.60 0.52 -12.85
C LEU A 19 -24.65 -0.59 -12.68
N ALA A 20 -25.06 -0.87 -11.45
CA ALA A 20 -26.09 -1.86 -11.13
C ALA A 20 -27.48 -1.41 -11.61
N LEU A 21 -27.81 -0.13 -11.45
CA LEU A 21 -29.03 0.49 -12.00
C LEU A 21 -29.06 0.45 -13.53
N ALA A 22 -27.89 0.44 -14.18
CA ALA A 22 -27.79 0.40 -15.62
C ALA A 22 -28.05 -0.98 -16.26
N MET A 23 -28.13 -2.06 -15.48
CA MET A 23 -28.50 -3.37 -16.02
C MET A 23 -30.03 -3.50 -16.16
N PRO A 24 -30.57 -3.76 -17.36
CA PRO A 24 -32.02 -3.75 -17.63
C PRO A 24 -32.80 -4.85 -16.88
N ARG A 25 -32.13 -5.94 -16.46
CA ARG A 25 -32.72 -6.98 -15.60
C ARG A 25 -32.87 -6.55 -14.12
N HIS A 26 -32.12 -5.55 -13.66
CA HIS A 26 -32.13 -5.06 -12.27
C HIS A 26 -32.79 -3.66 -12.12
N SER A 27 -32.86 -2.85 -13.19
CA SER A 27 -33.58 -1.56 -13.19
C SER A 27 -35.08 -1.70 -12.86
N LYS A 28 -35.75 -2.73 -13.40
CA LYS A 28 -37.15 -3.05 -13.04
C LYS A 28 -37.29 -3.48 -11.58
N HIS A 29 -36.24 -4.05 -10.99
CA HIS A 29 -36.22 -4.57 -9.62
C HIS A 29 -35.98 -3.46 -8.57
N LEU A 30 -35.25 -2.39 -8.93
CA LEU A 30 -34.85 -1.33 -7.99
C LEU A 30 -35.72 -0.06 -8.05
N LEU A 31 -36.28 0.28 -9.22
CA LEU A 31 -36.92 1.59 -9.43
C LEU A 31 -38.42 1.53 -9.77
N GLN A 32 -39.02 0.33 -9.89
CA GLN A 32 -40.42 0.12 -10.32
C GLN A 32 -40.82 0.76 -11.67
N ARG A 33 -39.88 1.44 -12.36
CA ARG A 33 -40.03 2.02 -13.70
C ARG A 33 -38.97 1.45 -14.63
N SER A 34 -39.35 1.15 -15.87
CA SER A 34 -38.38 0.88 -16.93
C SER A 34 -37.62 2.17 -17.24
N LEU A 35 -36.38 2.27 -16.79
CA LEU A 35 -35.47 3.32 -17.27
C LEU A 35 -35.34 3.19 -18.79
N SER A 36 -35.49 4.31 -19.52
CA SER A 36 -35.33 4.33 -20.97
C SER A 36 -33.93 3.86 -21.37
N ALA A 37 -33.78 3.33 -22.58
CA ALA A 37 -32.49 2.85 -23.09
C ALA A 37 -31.39 3.94 -23.04
N GLN A 38 -31.77 5.22 -23.10
CA GLN A 38 -30.88 6.37 -22.97
C GLN A 38 -30.48 6.61 -21.51
N ALA A 39 -31.41 6.54 -20.55
CA ALA A 39 -31.12 6.69 -19.13
C ALA A 39 -30.22 5.56 -18.59
N SER A 40 -30.41 4.33 -19.07
CA SER A 40 -29.51 3.20 -18.79
C SER A 40 -28.10 3.43 -19.34
N ARG A 41 -27.95 4.02 -20.55
CA ARG A 41 -26.63 4.38 -21.09
C ARG A 41 -25.96 5.50 -20.29
N LEU A 42 -26.70 6.54 -19.94
CA LEU A 42 -26.22 7.63 -19.08
C LEU A 42 -25.71 7.10 -17.75
N ALA A 43 -26.46 6.20 -17.09
CA ALA A 43 -26.05 5.57 -15.84
C ALA A 43 -24.74 4.74 -15.95
N LYS A 44 -24.50 4.09 -17.10
CA LYS A 44 -23.21 3.42 -17.35
C LYS A 44 -22.08 4.43 -17.50
N ILE A 45 -22.30 5.48 -18.28
CA ILE A 45 -21.29 6.51 -18.53
C ILE A 45 -20.91 7.19 -17.22
N THR A 46 -21.89 7.57 -16.40
CA THR A 46 -21.63 8.15 -15.08
C THR A 46 -20.97 7.17 -14.13
N GLY A 47 -21.39 5.89 -14.10
CA GLY A 47 -20.76 4.85 -13.28
C GLY A 47 -19.29 4.63 -13.62
N TRP A 48 -18.95 4.52 -14.91
CA TRP A 48 -17.57 4.42 -15.38
C TRP A 48 -16.76 5.69 -15.13
N ALA A 49 -17.36 6.87 -15.32
CA ALA A 49 -16.72 8.15 -15.03
C ALA A 49 -16.39 8.30 -13.53
N LEU A 50 -17.30 7.90 -12.64
CA LEU A 50 -17.09 7.89 -11.18
C LEU A 50 -15.96 6.94 -10.78
N LEU A 51 -15.92 5.73 -11.35
CA LEU A 51 -14.86 4.75 -11.09
C LEU A 51 -13.49 5.22 -11.61
N GLY A 52 -13.46 5.84 -12.80
CA GLY A 52 -12.25 6.45 -13.35
C GLY A 52 -11.76 7.63 -12.52
N THR A 53 -12.68 8.46 -12.01
CA THR A 53 -12.34 9.58 -11.12
C THR A 53 -11.77 9.08 -9.78
N ALA A 54 -12.32 8.00 -9.23
CA ALA A 54 -11.76 7.36 -8.02
C ALA A 54 -10.34 6.83 -8.25
N LEU A 55 -10.05 6.27 -9.44
CA LEU A 55 -8.71 5.80 -9.80
C LEU A 55 -7.71 6.96 -9.92
N ILE A 56 -8.11 8.07 -10.55
CA ILE A 56 -7.27 9.27 -10.68
C ILE A 56 -6.95 9.85 -9.30
N LEU A 57 -7.95 9.96 -8.41
CA LEU A 57 -7.74 10.45 -7.05
C LEU A 57 -6.81 9.53 -6.22
N ALA A 58 -6.96 8.22 -6.35
CA ALA A 58 -6.10 7.26 -5.68
C ALA A 58 -4.64 7.32 -6.17
N THR A 59 -4.44 7.47 -7.48
CA THR A 59 -3.10 7.49 -8.10
C THR A 59 -2.34 8.80 -7.92
N VAL A 60 -3.04 9.94 -7.87
CA VAL A 60 -2.43 11.27 -7.61
C VAL A 60 -1.95 11.36 -6.16
N GLN A 61 -2.70 10.79 -5.22
CA GLN A 61 -2.32 10.83 -3.81
C GLN A 61 -1.23 9.81 -3.49
N TRP A 62 -1.44 8.56 -3.87
CA TRP A 62 -0.55 7.46 -3.52
C TRP A 62 0.00 6.91 -4.83
N ARG A 63 1.23 7.33 -5.16
CA ARG A 63 2.04 6.96 -6.35
C ARG A 63 1.53 5.66 -6.99
N PHE A 64 1.38 5.64 -8.32
CA PHE A 64 0.69 4.62 -9.14
C PHE A 64 0.66 3.17 -8.59
N SER A 65 1.78 2.64 -8.10
CA SER A 65 1.85 1.29 -7.50
C SER A 65 0.94 1.09 -6.28
N ILE A 66 0.88 2.06 -5.36
CA ILE A 66 0.09 1.90 -4.13
C ILE A 66 -1.37 2.27 -4.41
N GLY A 67 -1.62 3.35 -5.17
CA GLY A 67 -2.97 3.80 -5.50
C GLY A 67 -3.80 2.78 -6.27
N SER A 68 -3.19 2.01 -7.19
CA SER A 68 -3.89 0.96 -7.95
C SER A 68 -4.35 -0.20 -7.05
N VAL A 69 -3.50 -0.68 -6.16
CA VAL A 69 -3.83 -1.76 -5.21
C VAL A 69 -4.92 -1.30 -4.23
N THR A 70 -4.82 -0.09 -3.70
CA THR A 70 -5.84 0.49 -2.81
C THR A 70 -7.18 0.65 -3.53
N TRP A 71 -7.18 1.08 -4.79
CA TRP A 71 -8.39 1.17 -5.61
C TRP A 71 -9.06 -0.19 -5.83
N PHE A 72 -8.30 -1.26 -6.14
CA PHE A 72 -8.83 -2.62 -6.24
C PHE A 72 -9.39 -3.16 -4.92
N GLY A 73 -8.77 -2.79 -3.79
CA GLY A 73 -9.27 -3.13 -2.46
C GLY A 73 -10.66 -2.53 -2.18
N TRP A 74 -10.81 -1.22 -2.43
CA TRP A 74 -12.10 -0.53 -2.26
C TRP A 74 -13.16 -0.98 -3.28
N LEU A 75 -12.77 -1.30 -4.51
CA LEU A 75 -13.66 -1.87 -5.52
C LEU A 75 -14.28 -3.19 -5.04
N SER A 76 -13.44 -4.09 -4.52
CA SER A 76 -13.88 -5.41 -4.04
C SER A 76 -14.84 -5.26 -2.85
N LEU A 77 -14.51 -4.38 -1.91
CA LEU A 77 -15.33 -4.12 -0.73
C LEU A 77 -16.71 -3.54 -1.10
N ALA A 78 -16.74 -2.56 -2.01
CA ALA A 78 -17.97 -1.96 -2.48
C ALA A 78 -18.84 -2.96 -3.26
N GLY A 79 -18.22 -3.82 -4.08
CA GLY A 79 -18.92 -4.90 -4.78
C GLY A 79 -19.56 -5.90 -3.81
N VAL A 80 -18.83 -6.33 -2.79
CA VAL A 80 -19.35 -7.22 -1.74
C VAL A 80 -20.49 -6.55 -0.97
N ALA A 81 -20.32 -5.31 -0.54
CA ALA A 81 -21.37 -4.55 0.16
C ALA A 81 -22.64 -4.45 -0.68
N LEU A 82 -22.52 -4.22 -1.99
CA LEU A 82 -23.65 -4.15 -2.91
C LEU A 82 -24.36 -5.50 -3.05
N VAL A 83 -23.61 -6.60 -3.18
CA VAL A 83 -24.16 -7.96 -3.28
C VAL A 83 -24.96 -8.34 -2.03
N PHE A 84 -24.56 -7.87 -0.84
CA PHE A 84 -25.31 -8.11 0.40
C PHE A 84 -26.46 -7.11 0.62
N ALA A 85 -26.38 -5.90 0.06
CA ALA A 85 -27.44 -4.89 0.15
C ALA A 85 -28.63 -5.21 -0.79
N LEU A 86 -28.37 -5.73 -2.00
CA LEU A 86 -29.39 -6.05 -3.00
C LEU A 86 -30.48 -7.03 -2.51
N PRO A 87 -30.15 -8.14 -1.83
CA PRO A 87 -31.14 -9.08 -1.30
C PRO A 87 -32.01 -8.53 -0.17
N ARG A 88 -31.57 -7.48 0.53
CA ARG A 88 -32.30 -6.85 1.65
C ARG A 88 -33.16 -5.66 1.22
N TRP A 89 -33.23 -5.38 -0.08
CA TRP A 89 -33.97 -4.24 -0.57
C TRP A 89 -35.49 -4.45 -0.37
N PRO A 90 -36.22 -3.48 0.22
CA PRO A 90 -37.59 -3.69 0.69
C PRO A 90 -38.64 -3.95 -0.41
N TRP A 91 -38.28 -3.78 -1.69
CA TRP A 91 -39.20 -3.83 -2.83
C TRP A 91 -38.92 -5.02 -3.76
N GLN A 92 -38.71 -6.22 -3.21
CA GLN A 92 -38.63 -7.44 -4.03
C GLN A 92 -40.04 -7.90 -4.43
N PRO A 93 -40.38 -7.98 -5.73
CA PRO A 93 -41.65 -8.50 -6.18
C PRO A 93 -41.77 -9.99 -5.84
N VAL A 94 -42.91 -10.35 -5.25
CA VAL A 94 -43.33 -11.75 -5.08
C VAL A 94 -43.30 -12.41 -6.46
N LYS A 95 -42.52 -13.50 -6.60
CA LYS A 95 -42.49 -14.28 -7.85
C LYS A 95 -43.92 -14.67 -8.23
N PRO A 96 -44.40 -14.36 -9.45
CA PRO A 96 -45.74 -14.76 -9.88
C PRO A 96 -45.81 -16.29 -9.85
N GLN A 97 -46.63 -16.84 -8.96
CA GLN A 97 -46.96 -18.26 -8.98
C GLN A 97 -47.77 -18.52 -10.25
N ARG A 98 -47.16 -19.23 -11.19
CA ARG A 98 -47.78 -19.64 -12.45
C ARG A 98 -49.06 -20.44 -12.10
N PRO A 99 -50.24 -20.12 -12.68
CA PRO A 99 -51.48 -20.78 -12.30
C PRO A 99 -51.37 -22.28 -12.57
N ALA A 100 -51.86 -23.07 -11.61
CA ALA A 100 -51.76 -24.52 -11.61
C ALA A 100 -52.29 -25.10 -12.92
N ARG A 101 -51.39 -25.67 -13.72
CA ARG A 101 -51.75 -26.47 -14.90
C ARG A 101 -52.46 -27.72 -14.40
N LYS A 102 -53.79 -27.68 -14.35
CA LYS A 102 -54.62 -28.88 -14.24
C LYS A 102 -54.26 -29.78 -15.43
N ASN A 103 -54.00 -31.05 -15.14
CA ASN A 103 -53.70 -32.15 -16.08
C ASN A 103 -52.21 -32.46 -16.25
N ALA A 104 -51.69 -33.28 -15.33
CA ALA A 104 -50.70 -34.32 -15.63
C ALA A 104 -50.76 -35.36 -14.52
N ALA A 105 -51.53 -36.42 -14.75
CA ALA A 105 -51.49 -37.65 -13.96
C ALA A 105 -50.07 -38.25 -14.05
N GLY A 106 -49.58 -38.75 -12.91
CA GLY A 106 -48.45 -39.68 -12.85
C GLY A 106 -47.08 -39.11 -13.23
N LYS A 107 -46.49 -38.26 -12.38
CA LYS A 107 -45.02 -38.12 -12.30
C LYS A 107 -44.59 -38.02 -10.85
N THR A 108 -43.65 -38.88 -10.48
CA THR A 108 -42.98 -38.98 -9.20
C THR A 108 -42.67 -37.59 -8.65
N ARG A 109 -43.19 -37.28 -7.47
CA ARG A 109 -42.96 -35.99 -6.80
C ARG A 109 -41.51 -35.98 -6.37
N ILE A 110 -40.64 -35.35 -7.16
CA ILE A 110 -39.29 -34.99 -6.71
C ILE A 110 -39.48 -34.15 -5.44
N PRO A 111 -38.86 -34.50 -4.30
CA PRO A 111 -38.93 -33.68 -3.11
C PRO A 111 -38.43 -32.28 -3.46
N VAL A 112 -39.35 -31.31 -3.35
CA VAL A 112 -39.05 -29.90 -3.55
C VAL A 112 -37.97 -29.54 -2.54
N ALA A 113 -36.81 -29.10 -3.04
CA ALA A 113 -35.74 -28.59 -2.18
C ALA A 113 -36.33 -27.46 -1.31
N PRO A 114 -36.12 -27.49 0.01
CA PRO A 114 -36.72 -26.52 0.91
C PRO A 114 -36.37 -25.09 0.47
N ASP A 115 -37.33 -24.18 0.63
CA ASP A 115 -37.15 -22.77 0.31
C ASP A 115 -35.86 -22.24 0.95
N PRO A 116 -35.10 -21.35 0.28
CA PRO A 116 -33.89 -20.78 0.85
C PRO A 116 -34.27 -20.01 2.12
N VAL A 117 -33.97 -20.63 3.26
CA VAL A 117 -34.23 -20.08 4.60
C VAL A 117 -33.56 -18.71 4.69
N PRO A 118 -34.28 -17.65 5.13
CA PRO A 118 -33.71 -16.33 5.32
C PRO A 118 -32.43 -16.45 6.13
N ALA A 119 -31.41 -15.74 5.68
CA ALA A 119 -30.10 -15.76 6.30
C ALA A 119 -30.24 -15.33 7.76
N GLY A 120 -30.25 -16.30 8.68
CA GLY A 120 -30.37 -16.05 10.11
C GLY A 120 -29.28 -15.10 10.60
N PRO A 121 -29.43 -14.51 11.80
CA PRO A 121 -28.48 -13.53 12.34
C PRO A 121 -27.02 -14.01 12.25
N ALA A 122 -26.79 -15.32 12.33
CA ALA A 122 -25.49 -15.96 12.12
C ALA A 122 -24.86 -15.70 10.73
N LYS A 123 -25.63 -15.72 9.63
CA LYS A 123 -25.11 -15.43 8.28
C LYS A 123 -24.78 -13.95 8.09
N ILE A 124 -25.48 -13.06 8.81
CA ILE A 124 -25.18 -11.62 8.85
C ILE A 124 -23.88 -11.37 9.60
N ALA A 125 -23.72 -12.04 10.75
CA ALA A 125 -22.50 -12.00 11.54
C ALA A 125 -21.30 -12.47 10.71
N VAL A 126 -21.42 -13.61 10.01
CA VAL A 126 -20.35 -14.13 9.13
C VAL A 126 -19.98 -13.12 8.04
N ALA A 127 -20.96 -12.50 7.37
CA ALA A 127 -20.69 -11.50 6.34
C ALA A 127 -19.99 -10.24 6.90
N LEU A 128 -20.40 -9.77 8.08
CA LEU A 128 -19.74 -8.65 8.76
C LEU A 128 -18.32 -9.01 9.19
N THR A 129 -18.08 -10.22 9.68
CA THR A 129 -16.74 -10.70 10.05
C THR A 129 -15.83 -10.82 8.82
N VAL A 130 -16.34 -11.33 7.69
CA VAL A 130 -15.58 -11.44 6.43
C VAL A 130 -15.19 -10.07 5.86
N ILE A 131 -15.96 -9.02 6.15
CA ILE A 131 -15.68 -7.63 5.74
C ILE A 131 -14.76 -6.92 6.74
N ALA A 132 -15.01 -7.10 8.04
CA ALA A 132 -14.26 -6.43 9.10
C ALA A 132 -12.84 -6.97 9.20
N LEU A 133 -12.64 -8.29 9.05
CA LEU A 133 -11.34 -8.94 9.18
C LEU A 133 -10.27 -8.36 8.21
N PRO A 134 -10.50 -8.26 6.89
CA PRO A 134 -9.51 -7.67 5.99
C PRO A 134 -9.31 -6.17 6.25
N LEU A 135 -10.36 -5.45 6.66
CA LEU A 135 -10.23 -4.03 7.03
C LEU A 135 -9.37 -3.85 8.28
N THR A 136 -9.54 -4.69 9.30
CA THR A 136 -8.73 -4.65 10.52
C THR A 136 -7.29 -5.07 10.24
N VAL A 137 -7.07 -6.09 9.41
CA VAL A 137 -5.73 -6.54 9.01
C VAL A 137 -5.04 -5.47 8.17
N PHE A 138 -5.75 -4.87 7.21
CA PHE A 138 -5.21 -3.78 6.39
C PHE A 138 -4.92 -2.52 7.21
N ALA A 139 -5.81 -2.15 8.13
CA ALA A 139 -5.60 -1.02 9.03
C ALA A 139 -4.40 -1.27 9.97
N TRP A 140 -4.25 -2.49 10.49
CA TRP A 140 -3.09 -2.88 11.30
C TRP A 140 -1.80 -2.84 10.49
N GLN A 141 -1.82 -3.34 9.26
CA GLN A 141 -0.65 -3.33 8.38
C GLN A 141 -0.27 -1.92 7.91
N LEU A 142 -1.25 -1.05 7.70
CA LEU A 142 -1.02 0.35 7.37
C LEU A 142 -0.52 1.14 8.59
N ALA A 143 -1.01 0.83 9.79
CA ALA A 143 -0.44 1.37 11.02
C ALA A 143 1.01 0.89 11.24
N GLY A 144 1.36 -0.29 10.72
CA GLY A 144 2.71 -0.83 10.73
C GLY A 144 3.62 -0.37 9.59
N SER A 145 3.11 0.32 8.56
CA SER A 145 3.96 0.89 7.51
C SER A 145 4.70 2.09 8.07
N GLY A 146 5.96 1.90 8.46
CA GLY A 146 6.80 2.91 9.10
C GLY A 146 6.91 4.20 8.29
N GLN A 147 7.16 5.29 9.00
CA GLN A 147 7.42 6.60 8.40
C GLN A 147 8.67 6.52 7.51
N LYS A 148 8.64 7.21 6.36
CA LYS A 148 9.78 7.24 5.43
C LYS A 148 11.07 7.57 6.19
N PRO A 149 12.17 6.81 6.01
CA PRO A 149 13.38 6.96 6.83
C PRO A 149 13.91 8.39 6.93
N LEU A 150 13.91 9.11 5.82
CA LEU A 150 14.43 10.49 5.75
C LEU A 150 13.49 11.56 6.33
N LEU A 151 12.24 11.21 6.65
CA LEU A 151 11.24 12.11 7.25
C LEU A 151 11.03 11.82 8.74
N ARG A 152 11.86 10.96 9.32
CA ARG A 152 11.84 10.67 10.75
C ARG A 152 12.72 11.68 11.49
N ASP A 153 12.44 11.86 12.79
CA ASP A 153 13.18 12.79 13.63
C ASP A 153 14.63 12.36 13.90
N ASP A 154 14.95 11.07 13.67
CA ASP A 154 16.31 10.50 13.76
C ASP A 154 17.15 10.70 12.49
N ALA A 155 16.58 11.30 11.43
CA ALA A 155 17.30 11.55 10.20
C ALA A 155 18.41 12.59 10.42
N LEU A 156 19.63 12.23 10.03
CA LEU A 156 20.81 13.05 10.18
C LEU A 156 20.97 13.97 8.97
N SER A 157 20.95 15.28 9.21
CA SER A 157 21.25 16.29 8.20
C SER A 157 22.65 16.85 8.37
N GLY A 158 23.32 17.15 7.26
CA GLY A 158 24.66 17.74 7.27
C GLY A 158 25.09 18.23 5.90
N GLU A 159 26.34 18.68 5.82
CA GLU A 159 26.98 19.15 4.60
C GLU A 159 28.26 18.35 4.36
N ILE A 160 28.57 18.04 3.10
CA ILE A 160 29.80 17.35 2.70
C ILE A 160 30.33 17.98 1.42
N GLY A 161 31.48 18.66 1.53
CA GLY A 161 31.94 19.55 0.46
C GLY A 161 30.88 20.64 0.19
N PRO A 162 30.49 20.86 -1.09
CA PRO A 162 29.47 21.85 -1.44
C PRO A 162 28.02 21.33 -1.35
N TRP A 163 27.81 20.05 -1.00
CA TRP A 163 26.49 19.41 -1.06
C TRP A 163 25.88 19.19 0.32
N THR A 164 24.60 19.51 0.44
CA THR A 164 23.81 19.18 1.64
C THR A 164 23.14 17.82 1.47
N PHE A 165 23.01 17.07 2.56
CA PHE A 165 22.39 15.75 2.55
C PHE A 165 21.57 15.50 3.81
N VAL A 166 20.63 14.56 3.67
CA VAL A 166 19.90 13.93 4.77
C VAL A 166 20.10 12.43 4.64
N ILE A 167 20.56 11.77 5.70
CA ILE A 167 20.81 10.34 5.76
C ILE A 167 20.11 9.73 6.97
N ALA A 168 19.55 8.54 6.80
CA ALA A 168 18.89 7.81 7.87
C ALA A 168 19.08 6.29 7.71
N GLU A 169 18.94 5.57 8.81
CA GLU A 169 18.85 4.13 8.82
C GLU A 169 17.57 3.66 8.11
N LYS A 170 17.65 2.70 7.17
CA LYS A 170 16.46 2.30 6.41
C LYS A 170 15.41 1.60 7.28
N GLU A 171 15.85 0.68 8.13
CA GLU A 171 14.98 -0.12 9.01
C GLU A 171 15.54 -0.06 10.43
N GLN A 172 14.75 0.45 11.39
CA GLN A 172 15.09 0.54 12.83
C GLN A 172 15.05 -0.82 13.52
N ALA A 173 15.87 -1.76 13.05
CA ALA A 173 15.98 -3.13 13.54
C ALA A 173 17.45 -3.57 13.59
N ALA A 174 17.77 -4.71 14.18
CA ALA A 174 19.14 -5.25 14.11
C ALA A 174 19.58 -5.47 12.63
N PRO A 175 20.88 -5.49 12.32
CA PRO A 175 21.37 -5.85 10.99
C PRO A 175 20.88 -7.22 10.54
N ASP A 176 20.56 -7.34 9.25
CA ASP A 176 20.15 -8.61 8.65
C ASP A 176 21.35 -9.55 8.55
N ILE A 177 21.18 -10.79 9.02
CA ILE A 177 22.19 -11.84 8.88
C ILE A 177 21.78 -12.70 7.69
N LEU A 178 22.46 -12.51 6.54
CA LEU A 178 22.27 -13.34 5.35
C LEU A 178 23.14 -14.61 5.44
N ALA A 179 22.96 -15.53 4.48
CA ALA A 179 23.53 -16.89 4.42
C ALA A 179 25.07 -17.02 4.54
N LEU A 180 25.81 -15.92 4.72
CA LEU A 180 27.27 -15.86 4.94
C LEU A 180 27.64 -15.39 6.37
N ASP A 181 26.68 -15.29 7.29
CA ASP A 181 26.85 -14.82 8.68
C ASP A 181 27.49 -13.43 8.83
N VAL A 182 27.47 -12.62 7.77
CA VAL A 182 27.91 -11.23 7.82
C VAL A 182 26.68 -10.34 8.08
N PRO A 183 26.62 -9.62 9.21
CA PRO A 183 25.53 -8.71 9.50
C PRO A 183 25.57 -7.53 8.51
N LEU A 184 24.45 -7.29 7.84
CA LEU A 184 24.30 -6.26 6.82
C LEU A 184 23.33 -5.19 7.30
N LYS A 185 23.73 -3.92 7.17
CA LYS A 185 22.91 -2.78 7.58
C LYS A 185 22.60 -1.87 6.40
N GLN A 186 21.36 -1.41 6.31
CA GLN A 186 20.90 -0.55 5.21
C GLN A 186 20.70 0.90 5.66
N PHE A 187 21.12 1.83 4.80
CA PHE A 187 20.98 3.27 4.99
C PHE A 187 20.40 3.91 3.74
N VAL A 188 19.66 4.98 3.92
CA VAL A 188 19.09 5.80 2.84
C VAL A 188 19.66 7.20 2.96
N ILE A 189 20.08 7.79 1.84
CA ILE A 189 20.54 9.18 1.74
C ILE A 189 19.77 9.91 0.65
N ARG A 190 19.60 11.21 0.83
CA ARG A 190 19.15 12.14 -0.20
C ARG A 190 20.03 13.38 -0.17
N PHE A 191 20.48 13.83 -1.33
CA PHE A 191 21.18 15.10 -1.48
C PHE A 191 20.21 16.22 -1.84
N CYS A 192 20.68 17.47 -1.79
CA CYS A 192 19.88 18.60 -2.27
C CYS A 192 19.46 18.40 -3.73
N GLU A 193 18.28 18.90 -4.13
CA GLU A 193 17.70 18.68 -5.46
C GLU A 193 18.64 19.06 -6.62
N ARG A 194 19.48 20.07 -6.41
CA ARG A 194 20.45 20.56 -7.41
C ARG A 194 21.79 19.81 -7.36
N CYS A 195 22.11 19.20 -6.23
CA CYS A 195 23.39 18.55 -5.96
C CYS A 195 23.54 17.22 -6.69
N GLU A 196 22.44 16.51 -6.95
CA GLU A 196 22.49 15.16 -7.57
C GLU A 196 23.19 15.16 -8.94
N GLY A 197 23.07 16.25 -9.70
CA GLY A 197 23.71 16.37 -11.01
C GLY A 197 25.23 16.60 -10.95
N GLU A 198 25.77 16.96 -9.80
CA GLU A 198 27.20 17.24 -9.58
C GLU A 198 27.93 16.06 -8.92
N ILE A 199 27.17 15.12 -8.32
CA ILE A 199 27.70 13.97 -7.60
C ILE A 199 27.81 12.78 -8.55
N ARG A 200 29.02 12.23 -8.67
CA ARG A 200 29.27 11.01 -9.44
C ARG A 200 28.83 9.78 -8.67
N GLN A 201 29.27 9.66 -7.42
CA GLN A 201 28.94 8.53 -6.55
C GLN A 201 29.13 8.88 -5.07
N ALA A 202 28.30 8.30 -4.22
CA ALA A 202 28.45 8.36 -2.76
C ALA A 202 28.68 6.95 -2.22
N PHE A 203 29.46 6.83 -1.15
CA PHE A 203 29.84 5.59 -0.51
C PHE A 203 29.68 5.67 1.00
N LEU A 204 29.39 4.53 1.63
CA LEU A 204 29.34 4.38 3.08
C LEU A 204 30.12 3.14 3.51
N LYS A 205 30.82 3.25 4.63
CA LYS A 205 31.51 2.13 5.29
C LYS A 205 31.70 2.36 6.78
N VAL A 206 32.00 1.28 7.49
CA VAL A 206 32.49 1.34 8.87
C VAL A 206 33.99 1.64 8.87
N ARG A 207 34.42 2.59 9.70
CA ARG A 207 35.80 3.13 9.80
C ARG A 207 36.27 3.94 8.60
N GLU A 208 37.32 4.70 8.82
CA GLU A 208 37.90 5.60 7.83
C GLU A 208 38.38 4.85 6.57
N PRO A 209 38.09 5.36 5.35
CA PRO A 209 38.68 4.86 4.13
C PRO A 209 40.20 5.11 4.10
N ARG A 210 40.98 4.04 3.89
CA ARG A 210 42.45 4.14 3.75
C ARG A 210 42.90 4.70 2.39
N SER A 211 42.00 4.75 1.42
CA SER A 211 42.25 5.26 0.07
C SER A 211 40.91 5.57 -0.63
N THR A 212 40.96 6.30 -1.74
CA THR A 212 39.80 6.61 -2.58
C THR A 212 39.17 5.35 -3.20
N THR A 213 39.97 4.33 -3.53
CA THR A 213 39.47 3.03 -4.03
C THR A 213 38.80 2.20 -2.93
N ALA A 214 39.11 2.47 -1.66
CA ALA A 214 38.54 1.78 -0.49
C ALA A 214 37.44 2.61 0.21
N ALA A 215 36.72 3.44 -0.56
CA ALA A 215 35.67 4.35 -0.09
C ALA A 215 34.46 3.62 0.54
N GLY A 216 34.23 2.35 0.19
CA GLY A 216 33.17 1.53 0.80
C GLY A 216 32.14 1.02 -0.21
N ASN A 217 30.94 0.74 0.28
CA ASN A 217 29.83 0.32 -0.56
C ASN A 217 29.13 1.56 -1.11
N ALA A 218 28.82 1.54 -2.40
CA ALA A 218 28.16 2.67 -3.03
C ALA A 218 26.67 2.74 -2.70
N PHE A 219 26.17 3.96 -2.56
CA PHE A 219 24.74 4.24 -2.63
C PHE A 219 24.25 4.04 -4.07
N PHE A 220 23.09 3.39 -4.21
CA PHE A 220 22.43 3.12 -5.47
C PHE A 220 20.92 3.35 -5.36
N GLY A 221 20.26 3.63 -6.47
CA GLY A 221 18.81 3.88 -6.48
C GLY A 221 18.39 4.83 -7.58
N ARG A 222 17.13 4.70 -8.02
CA ARG A 222 16.49 5.62 -8.97
C ARG A 222 15.71 6.68 -8.20
N GLY A 223 15.82 7.94 -8.62
CA GLY A 223 15.20 9.09 -7.93
C GLY A 223 16.09 9.70 -6.85
N GLU A 224 15.51 10.58 -6.04
CA GLU A 224 16.21 11.42 -5.04
C GLU A 224 16.75 10.63 -3.83
N GLU A 225 16.14 9.49 -3.51
CA GLU A 225 16.54 8.65 -2.39
C GLU A 225 17.46 7.54 -2.91
N LYS A 226 18.70 7.50 -2.41
CA LYS A 226 19.67 6.43 -2.69
C LYS A 226 19.82 5.54 -1.47
N THR A 227 19.97 4.24 -1.68
CA THR A 227 20.14 3.25 -0.63
C THR A 227 21.51 2.59 -0.72
N VAL A 228 22.12 2.29 0.41
CA VAL A 228 23.32 1.46 0.50
C VAL A 228 23.07 0.33 1.48
N GLN A 229 23.71 -0.82 1.23
CA GLN A 229 23.84 -1.91 2.19
C GLN A 229 25.32 -2.10 2.49
N ILE A 230 25.69 -1.97 3.76
CA ILE A 230 27.08 -2.10 4.22
C ILE A 230 27.22 -3.36 5.09
N PRO A 231 28.31 -4.14 4.94
CA PRO A 231 28.65 -5.17 5.90
C PRO A 231 29.16 -4.51 7.19
N ILE A 232 28.73 -5.03 8.33
CA ILE A 232 29.23 -4.60 9.63
C ILE A 232 30.31 -5.60 10.08
N PRO A 233 31.59 -5.18 10.17
CA PRO A 233 32.65 -6.05 10.64
C PRO A 233 32.36 -6.59 12.05
N VAL A 234 32.80 -7.82 12.33
CA VAL A 234 32.67 -8.45 13.65
C VAL A 234 33.38 -7.61 14.71
N ALA A 235 34.58 -7.11 14.39
CA ALA A 235 35.39 -6.27 15.27
C ALA A 235 34.97 -4.79 15.31
N ALA A 236 33.80 -4.43 14.76
CA ALA A 236 33.31 -3.05 14.82
C ALA A 236 32.92 -2.69 16.25
N THR A 237 33.34 -1.50 16.69
CA THR A 237 33.05 -0.91 18.00
C THR A 237 32.22 0.36 17.84
N LEU A 238 31.68 0.88 18.94
CA LEU A 238 30.93 2.15 18.92
C LEU A 238 31.82 3.36 18.67
N ALA A 239 33.12 3.23 18.95
CA ALA A 239 34.11 4.26 18.65
C ALA A 239 34.45 4.30 17.15
N ASP A 240 34.08 3.27 16.39
CA ASP A 240 34.20 3.28 14.94
C ASP A 240 33.05 4.11 14.36
N ASP A 241 33.36 5.21 13.68
CA ASP A 241 32.35 5.98 12.95
C ASP A 241 31.93 5.31 11.64
N LEU A 242 30.76 5.71 11.12
CA LEU A 242 30.35 5.47 9.74
C LEU A 242 30.89 6.58 8.86
N TRP A 243 31.68 6.24 7.86
CA TRP A 243 32.32 7.22 6.99
C TRP A 243 31.53 7.38 5.70
N LEU A 244 30.97 8.57 5.50
CA LEU A 244 30.36 8.98 4.25
C LEU A 244 31.45 9.55 3.34
N THR A 245 31.57 9.03 2.13
CA THR A 245 32.47 9.55 1.09
C THR A 245 31.66 9.95 -0.13
N VAL A 246 31.87 11.14 -0.67
CA VAL A 246 31.19 11.63 -1.87
C VAL A 246 32.23 12.05 -2.90
N GLU A 247 32.09 11.52 -4.12
CA GLU A 247 32.88 11.86 -5.30
C GLU A 247 32.08 12.81 -6.19
N GLY A 248 32.64 13.98 -6.47
CA GLY A 248 32.10 14.92 -7.45
C GLY A 248 32.39 14.51 -8.89
N ASN A 249 31.61 15.02 -9.83
CA ASN A 249 31.86 14.83 -11.27
C ASN A 249 33.18 15.46 -11.75
N ASP A 250 33.71 16.41 -10.98
CA ASP A 250 35.03 17.01 -11.15
C ASP A 250 36.18 16.12 -10.62
N GLY A 251 35.86 14.99 -9.99
CA GLY A 251 36.81 14.06 -9.39
C GLY A 251 37.28 14.46 -7.99
N THR A 252 36.65 15.47 -7.36
CA THR A 252 36.91 15.79 -5.96
C THR A 252 36.32 14.74 -5.03
N PHE A 253 37.03 14.46 -3.93
CA PHE A 253 36.58 13.52 -2.91
C PHE A 253 36.43 14.24 -1.57
N HIS A 254 35.24 14.12 -0.99
CA HIS A 254 34.95 14.60 0.36
C HIS A 254 34.58 13.41 1.23
N HIS A 255 35.15 13.33 2.42
CA HIS A 255 34.82 12.30 3.40
C HIS A 255 34.53 12.93 4.76
N GLN A 256 33.64 12.32 5.53
CA GLN A 256 33.38 12.74 6.89
C GLN A 256 32.89 11.57 7.77
N PRO A 257 33.21 11.60 9.08
CA PRO A 257 32.68 10.65 10.04
C PRO A 257 31.24 10.99 10.46
N LEU A 258 30.43 9.95 10.64
CA LEU A 258 29.08 10.00 11.19
C LEU A 258 29.01 9.00 12.35
N ALA A 259 28.75 9.49 13.57
CA ALA A 259 28.69 8.65 14.76
C ALA A 259 27.62 7.56 14.65
N ILE A 260 28.00 6.30 14.90
CA ILE A 260 27.08 5.15 14.85
C ILE A 260 25.87 5.39 15.76
N GLU A 261 26.10 5.85 17.00
CA GLU A 261 25.02 6.03 17.98
C GLU A 261 23.98 7.07 17.53
N ARG A 262 24.41 8.07 16.75
CA ARG A 262 23.50 9.10 16.23
C ARG A 262 22.79 8.65 14.97
N LEU A 263 23.50 8.04 14.03
CA LEU A 263 22.95 7.67 12.72
C LEU A 263 22.15 6.37 12.75
N SER A 264 22.54 5.41 13.61
CA SER A 264 21.89 4.12 13.73
C SER A 264 21.90 3.60 15.16
N PRO A 265 20.91 4.00 15.98
CA PRO A 265 20.75 3.50 17.34
C PRO A 265 20.60 1.97 17.40
N SER A 266 19.95 1.36 16.41
CA SER A 266 19.78 -0.10 16.37
C SER A 266 21.10 -0.83 16.12
N LEU A 267 21.99 -0.25 15.29
CA LEU A 267 23.32 -0.78 15.05
C LEU A 267 24.19 -0.61 16.30
N ALA A 268 24.06 0.51 17.01
CA ALA A 268 24.73 0.73 18.28
C ALA A 268 24.34 -0.34 19.31
N THR A 269 23.03 -0.60 19.46
CA THR A 269 22.52 -1.68 20.33
C THR A 269 23.06 -3.04 19.90
N PHE A 270 23.02 -3.35 18.60
CA PHE A 270 23.55 -4.60 18.08
C PHE A 270 25.06 -4.78 18.36
N ILE A 271 25.86 -3.72 18.26
CA ILE A 271 27.28 -3.77 18.60
C ILE A 271 27.49 -3.98 20.11
N LYS A 272 26.66 -3.34 20.96
CA LYS A 272 26.71 -3.47 22.43
C LYS A 272 26.32 -4.87 22.92
N GLU A 273 25.33 -5.48 22.29
CA GLU A 273 24.75 -6.76 22.71
C GLU A 273 25.41 -7.98 22.04
N ARG A 274 26.40 -7.77 21.17
CA ARG A 274 27.19 -8.87 20.61
C ARG A 274 27.97 -9.59 21.73
N PRO A 275 27.94 -10.93 21.76
CA PRO A 275 28.74 -11.71 22.68
C PRO A 275 30.24 -11.64 22.37
#